data_AF-A0A246SYM4-F1
#
_entry.id   AF-A0A246SYM4-F1
#
_cell.length_a   1.000
_cell.length_b   1.000
_cell.length_c   1.000
_cell.angle_alpha   90.00
_cell.angle_beta   90.00
_cell.angle_gamma   90.00
#
_symmetry.space_group_name_H-M   'P 1'
#
loop_
_entity.id
_entity.type
_entity.pdbx_description
1 polymer ?
#
loop_
_entity_poly.entity_id
_entity_poly.type
_entity_poly.pdbx_seq_one_letter_code
_entity_poly.pdbx_strand_id
1 'polypeptide(L)'
;MLKATQDEIEEIREYFEWQAPDLEVTFMQKVYSEAVLNTRHNVWDIHTDKDRWWVITGGTNLYSQEQFPNMDLALTFHIGLMLRIPRTEEQQEDDIRILPFGPVFEKMEEASTAVTQAHRLSDYQAVGVRCREALLELIGVAQDAAMWKTEAPPQRANFRAWIEIICNDLLPSDTNKERRGVIKGALESAWTFSNWLTHSKSATWIDADMASSLMQHAIGMATSLIVRELRGVPEECPKCRSPHLEPQQGENTAAPGVLWERPHCADCGWTGRAVPIIDFEDGRPIISREGEDSDEHSIMTVPLRTILKPGDPQIKPLRQTETGPPEAIVYFAYGSNMSTARLRERMPSCKALGTASLPGHSLRFHKRSVDGSGKCNAFASGDDDSVIGVLFGFDPTERAALDKAEGVGNGYEHAMVTVINDKGRRRKVLTYIATPGYIDDSLKPYGWYKDLVLAGAMEHSLPAEYIDVHILSVEATEDPDKTRDKKQRAILGNSRR
;
A
#
# COMPACT_ATOMS: atom_id res chain seq x y z
N MET A 1 11.37 31.05 7.45
CA MET A 1 12.15 30.54 8.59
C MET A 1 11.20 30.25 9.74
N LEU A 2 11.23 29.03 10.27
CA LEU A 2 10.37 28.64 11.38
C LEU A 2 11.06 28.99 12.70
N LYS A 3 10.27 29.46 13.68
CA LYS A 3 10.77 29.64 15.05
C LYS A 3 10.80 28.27 15.73
N ALA A 4 11.84 28.02 16.51
CA ALA A 4 11.97 26.85 17.38
C ALA A 4 12.16 27.31 18.83
N THR A 5 11.72 26.51 19.80
CA THR A 5 11.94 26.78 21.23
C THR A 5 13.39 26.45 21.62
N GLN A 6 13.84 26.95 22.78
CA GLN A 6 15.17 26.63 23.28
C GLN A 6 15.31 25.12 23.57
N ASP A 7 14.26 24.52 24.14
CA ASP A 7 14.20 23.08 24.43
C ASP A 7 14.28 22.24 23.14
N GLU A 8 13.57 22.62 22.08
CA GLU A 8 13.64 21.94 20.77
C GLU A 8 15.06 22.02 20.15
N ILE A 9 15.78 23.12 20.39
CA ILE A 9 17.17 23.29 19.90
C ILE A 9 18.11 22.39 20.70
N GLU A 10 17.93 22.29 22.02
CA GLU A 10 18.79 21.51 22.90
C GLU A 10 18.62 20.00 22.66
N GLU A 11 17.38 19.52 22.53
CA GLU A 11 17.05 18.13 22.21
C GLU A 11 17.72 17.65 20.91
N ILE A 12 17.65 18.46 19.85
CA ILE A 12 18.23 18.11 18.55
C ILE A 12 19.76 18.16 18.58
N ARG A 13 20.33 19.10 19.35
CA ARG A 13 21.78 19.17 19.55
C ARG A 13 22.29 17.93 20.29
N GLU A 14 21.66 17.58 21.40
CA GLU A 14 22.02 16.39 22.19
C GLU A 14 21.92 15.12 21.35
N TYR A 15 20.85 14.96 20.57
CA TYR A 15 20.69 13.84 19.67
C TYR A 15 21.79 13.79 18.59
N PHE A 16 22.10 14.93 17.96
CA PHE A 16 23.12 14.99 16.92
C PHE A 16 24.51 14.67 17.46
N GLU A 17 24.89 15.26 18.60
CA GLU A 17 26.19 15.03 19.26
C GLU A 17 26.30 13.59 19.77
N TRP A 18 25.19 12.96 20.18
CA TRP A 18 25.17 11.55 20.56
C TRP A 18 25.43 10.61 19.37
N GLN A 19 24.82 10.89 18.22
CA GLN A 19 24.94 10.03 17.04
C GLN A 19 26.21 10.28 16.22
N ALA A 20 26.73 11.50 16.24
CA ALA A 20 27.94 11.91 15.52
C ALA A 20 28.91 12.63 16.49
N PRO A 21 29.51 11.90 17.45
CA PRO A 21 30.35 12.50 18.50
C PRO A 21 31.66 13.09 17.99
N ASP A 22 32.03 12.84 16.73
CA ASP A 22 33.22 13.34 16.06
C ASP A 22 32.99 14.61 15.22
N LEU A 23 31.76 15.17 15.25
CA LEU A 23 31.36 16.36 14.52
C LEU A 23 30.90 17.47 15.47
N GLU A 24 31.33 18.70 15.22
CA GLU A 24 30.95 19.86 16.04
C GLU A 24 29.91 20.73 15.33
N VAL A 25 28.76 20.97 15.96
CA VAL A 25 27.67 21.76 15.36
C VAL A 25 28.01 23.25 15.37
N THR A 26 28.25 23.82 14.19
CA THR A 26 28.54 25.24 13.99
C THR A 26 27.28 26.07 13.75
N PHE A 27 26.25 25.47 13.15
CA PHE A 27 24.98 26.11 12.87
C PHE A 27 23.84 25.09 12.86
N MET A 28 22.67 25.49 13.35
CA MET A 28 21.47 24.67 13.32
C MET A 28 20.21 25.53 13.15
N GLN A 29 19.32 25.11 12.27
CA GLN A 29 18.07 25.81 12.02
C GLN A 29 16.92 24.88 11.61
N LYS A 30 15.74 25.08 12.21
CA LYS A 30 14.49 24.46 11.77
C LYS A 30 14.02 25.11 10.46
N VAL A 31 14.03 24.33 9.38
CA VAL A 31 13.73 24.82 8.02
C VAL A 31 12.33 24.47 7.56
N TYR A 32 11.76 23.35 8.03
CA TYR A 32 10.45 22.87 7.60
C TYR A 32 9.74 22.07 8.70
N SER A 33 8.41 21.99 8.63
CA SER A 33 7.59 21.24 9.58
C SER A 33 6.30 20.79 8.89
N GLU A 34 6.04 19.49 8.89
CA GLU A 34 4.87 18.88 8.26
C GLU A 34 4.29 17.79 9.17
N ALA A 35 2.96 17.66 9.20
CA ALA A 35 2.29 16.61 9.96
C ALA A 35 1.75 15.56 9.00
N VAL A 36 2.13 14.29 9.21
CA VAL A 36 1.71 13.15 8.40
C VAL A 36 1.21 12.06 9.35
N LEU A 37 -0.02 11.57 9.14
CA LEU A 37 -0.63 10.48 9.92
C LEU A 37 -0.47 10.64 11.45
N ASN A 38 -0.85 11.82 11.97
CA ASN A 38 -0.78 12.21 13.38
C ASN A 38 0.62 12.43 13.97
N THR A 39 1.71 12.28 13.20
CA THR A 39 3.08 12.57 13.67
C THR A 39 3.64 13.81 13.00
N ARG A 40 4.25 14.70 13.80
CA ARG A 40 4.85 15.94 13.32
C ARG A 40 6.33 15.75 13.02
N HIS A 41 6.71 15.97 11.76
CA HIS A 41 8.08 15.88 11.28
C HIS A 41 8.65 17.29 11.13
N ASN A 42 9.63 17.63 11.97
CA ASN A 42 10.37 18.87 11.89
C ASN A 42 11.72 18.59 11.22
N VAL A 43 12.05 19.35 10.19
CA VAL A 43 13.32 19.23 9.47
C VAL A 43 14.26 20.34 9.89
N TRP A 44 15.45 19.95 10.28
CA TRP A 44 16.54 20.80 10.74
C TRP A 44 17.72 20.72 9.78
N ASP A 45 18.23 21.88 9.36
CA ASP A 45 19.49 22.02 8.64
C ASP A 45 20.60 22.22 9.68
N ILE A 46 21.54 21.27 9.74
CA ILE A 46 22.68 21.30 10.67
C ILE A 46 23.96 21.39 9.86
N HIS A 47 24.81 22.36 10.20
CA HIS A 47 26.14 22.50 9.63
C HIS A 47 27.15 22.17 10.71
N THR A 48 28.15 21.36 10.36
CA THR A 48 29.22 20.95 11.25
C THR A 48 30.52 21.64 10.87
N ASP A 49 31.61 21.28 11.53
CA ASP A 49 32.97 21.65 11.17
C ASP A 49 33.44 21.00 9.85
N LYS A 50 32.80 19.92 9.39
CA LYS A 50 33.22 19.13 8.21
C LYS A 50 32.20 19.11 7.08
N ASP A 51 30.92 19.04 7.40
CA ASP A 51 29.85 18.69 6.46
C ASP A 51 28.46 19.22 6.90
N ARG A 52 27.41 18.75 6.22
CA ARG A 52 26.04 19.22 6.42
C ARG A 52 25.05 18.07 6.49
N TRP A 53 24.05 18.21 7.34
CA TRP A 53 23.09 17.17 7.69
C TRP A 53 21.67 17.71 7.72
N TRP A 54 20.71 16.84 7.42
CA TRP A 54 19.32 16.99 7.82
C TRP A 54 19.08 16.19 9.08
N VAL A 55 18.44 16.79 10.08
CA VAL A 55 17.83 16.04 11.19
C VAL A 55 16.33 16.17 11.09
N ILE A 56 15.63 15.04 11.08
CA ILE A 56 14.18 14.99 10.90
C ILE A 56 13.56 14.31 12.12
N THR A 57 12.64 14.99 12.81
CA THR A 57 11.93 14.49 14.01
C THR A 57 10.70 13.64 13.65
N GLY A 58 10.10 12.97 14.63
CA GLY A 58 8.99 12.02 14.41
C GLY A 58 9.47 10.56 14.31
N GLY A 59 10.49 10.23 15.10
CA GLY A 59 11.38 9.08 14.92
C GLY A 59 12.79 9.56 14.54
N THR A 60 13.35 10.44 15.39
CA THR A 60 14.49 11.32 15.08
C THR A 60 15.64 10.58 14.43
N ASN A 61 16.07 11.06 13.26
CA ASN A 61 17.16 10.47 12.47
C ASN A 61 17.96 11.56 11.72
N LEU A 62 19.22 11.23 11.41
CA LEU A 62 20.15 12.07 10.67
C LEU A 62 20.37 11.59 9.23
N TYR A 63 20.46 12.52 8.30
CA TYR A 63 20.65 12.27 6.87
C TYR A 63 21.73 13.19 6.32
N SER A 64 22.80 12.61 5.80
CA SER A 64 23.87 13.41 5.17
C SER A 64 23.32 14.16 3.96
N GLN A 65 23.63 15.45 3.83
CA GLN A 65 23.26 16.21 2.64
C GLN A 65 24.03 15.77 1.39
N GLU A 66 25.13 15.02 1.54
CA GLU A 66 25.82 14.41 0.41
C GLU A 66 24.98 13.28 -0.22
N GLN A 67 24.33 12.47 0.61
CA GLN A 67 23.44 11.39 0.17
C GLN A 67 22.03 11.91 -0.14
N PHE A 68 21.55 12.89 0.62
CA PHE A 68 20.24 13.50 0.50
C PHE A 68 20.37 15.01 0.24
N PRO A 69 20.71 15.43 -1.00
CA PRO A 69 20.96 16.84 -1.32
C PRO A 69 19.71 17.72 -1.28
N ASN A 70 18.52 17.10 -1.24
CA ASN A 70 17.24 17.80 -1.15
C ASN A 70 16.51 17.38 0.14
N MET A 71 16.05 18.37 0.89
CA MET A 71 15.17 18.21 2.05
C MET A 71 13.93 17.36 1.73
N ASP A 72 13.26 17.59 0.60
CA ASP A 72 12.03 16.85 0.25
C ASP A 72 12.31 15.35 0.05
N LEU A 73 13.51 15.03 -0.47
CA LEU A 73 13.95 13.65 -0.67
C LEU A 73 14.26 12.99 0.68
N ALA A 74 14.97 13.70 1.57
CA ALA A 74 15.24 13.24 2.93
C ALA A 74 13.93 13.01 3.71
N LEU A 75 12.99 13.95 3.62
CA LEU A 75 11.70 13.87 4.32
C LEU A 75 10.83 12.74 3.79
N THR A 76 10.69 12.59 2.47
CA THR A 76 9.90 11.51 1.87
C THR A 76 10.49 10.14 2.23
N PHE A 77 11.81 10.02 2.20
CA PHE A 77 12.50 8.79 2.61
C PHE A 77 12.31 8.51 4.10
N HIS A 78 12.48 9.51 4.96
CA HIS A 78 12.26 9.42 6.40
C HIS A 78 10.85 8.96 6.74
N ILE A 79 9.82 9.59 6.15
CA ILE A 79 8.42 9.18 6.36
C ILE A 79 8.22 7.73 5.90
N GLY A 80 8.73 7.37 4.72
CA GLY A 80 8.65 5.99 4.22
C GLY A 80 9.38 4.97 5.10
N LEU A 81 10.49 5.37 5.73
CA LEU A 81 11.25 4.58 6.68
C LEU A 81 10.47 4.44 8.00
N MET A 82 9.92 5.52 8.55
CA MET A 82 9.12 5.51 9.78
C MET A 82 7.83 4.69 9.65
N LEU A 83 7.27 4.60 8.44
CA LEU A 83 6.13 3.73 8.15
C LEU A 83 6.49 2.23 8.07
N ARG A 84 7.78 1.88 7.99
CA ARG A 84 8.28 0.50 7.78
C ARG A 84 9.11 -0.04 8.94
N ILE A 85 9.80 0.83 9.66
CA ILE A 85 10.44 0.49 10.93
C ILE A 85 9.33 -0.07 11.81
N PRO A 86 9.51 -1.29 12.39
CA PRO A 86 8.54 -1.78 13.34
C PRO A 86 8.46 -0.71 14.42
N ARG A 87 7.23 -0.25 14.64
CA ARG A 87 6.84 0.57 15.78
C ARG A 87 7.67 0.12 16.99
N THR A 88 8.42 1.04 17.62
CA THR A 88 9.27 0.75 18.79
C THR A 88 8.48 -0.02 19.84
N GLU A 89 9.13 -0.69 20.81
CA GLU A 89 8.41 -1.30 21.96
C GLU A 89 7.38 -0.31 22.56
N GLU A 90 7.67 1.00 22.60
CA GLU A 90 6.72 2.05 22.99
C GLU A 90 5.46 2.15 22.10
N GLN A 91 5.57 1.93 20.80
CA GLN A 91 4.44 1.94 19.87
C GLN A 91 3.76 0.56 19.71
N GLN A 92 4.41 -0.54 20.10
CA GLN A 92 3.76 -1.83 20.39
C GLN A 92 3.02 -1.79 21.75
N GLU A 93 3.56 -1.06 22.73
CA GLU A 93 2.89 -0.74 23.99
C GLU A 93 1.62 0.09 23.74
N ASP A 94 1.60 0.97 22.72
CA ASP A 94 0.38 1.65 22.25
C ASP A 94 -0.71 0.69 21.76
N ASP A 95 -0.34 -0.41 21.09
CA ASP A 95 -1.28 -1.45 20.65
C ASP A 95 -1.79 -2.28 21.86
N ILE A 96 -0.95 -2.41 22.90
CA ILE A 96 -1.31 -3.00 24.20
C ILE A 96 -2.26 -2.07 24.99
N ARG A 97 -2.31 -0.76 24.72
CA ARG A 97 -3.22 0.22 25.38
C ARG A 97 -4.71 -0.02 25.10
N ILE A 98 -5.05 -0.94 24.22
CA ILE A 98 -6.35 -1.01 23.55
C ILE A 98 -7.21 -2.20 24.01
N LEU A 99 -6.69 -3.15 24.79
CA LEU A 99 -7.19 -4.52 24.92
C LEU A 99 -8.50 -4.74 25.73
N PRO A 100 -9.59 -4.04 25.40
CA PRO A 100 -10.76 -4.80 24.88
C PRO A 100 -11.26 -4.34 23.50
N PHE A 101 -10.73 -3.24 22.97
CA PHE A 101 -11.07 -2.64 21.67
C PHE A 101 -10.28 -3.22 20.49
N GLY A 102 -9.41 -4.23 20.69
CA GLY A 102 -8.70 -4.92 19.59
C GLY A 102 -9.63 -5.32 18.44
N PRO A 103 -10.74 -6.04 18.71
CA PRO A 103 -11.73 -6.40 17.69
C PRO A 103 -12.36 -5.18 16.98
N VAL A 104 -12.48 -4.04 17.67
CA VAL A 104 -12.99 -2.79 17.09
C VAL A 104 -12.02 -2.27 16.04
N PHE A 105 -10.73 -2.27 16.34
CA PHE A 105 -9.71 -1.82 15.40
C PHE A 105 -9.53 -2.76 14.21
N GLU A 106 -9.65 -4.08 14.42
CA GLU A 106 -9.70 -5.04 13.31
C GLU A 106 -10.86 -4.72 12.36
N LYS A 107 -12.06 -4.45 12.90
CA LYS A 107 -13.23 -4.05 12.10
C LYS A 107 -13.02 -2.70 11.39
N MET A 108 -12.32 -1.76 12.02
CA MET A 108 -11.95 -0.49 11.39
C MET A 108 -11.00 -0.69 10.20
N GLU A 109 -10.02 -1.58 10.34
CA GLU A 109 -9.06 -1.90 9.29
C GLU A 109 -9.73 -2.67 8.14
N GLU A 110 -10.60 -3.65 8.44
CA GLU A 110 -11.42 -4.35 7.45
C GLU A 110 -12.26 -3.37 6.61
N ALA A 111 -12.89 -2.38 7.26
CA ALA A 111 -13.67 -1.34 6.59
C ALA A 111 -12.78 -0.46 5.69
N SER A 112 -11.60 -0.06 6.17
CA SER A 112 -10.66 0.76 5.39
C SER A 112 -10.11 0.00 4.18
N THR A 113 -9.72 -1.26 4.38
CA THR A 113 -9.26 -2.15 3.30
C THR A 113 -10.35 -2.33 2.25
N ALA A 114 -11.60 -2.50 2.67
CA ALA A 114 -12.74 -2.61 1.76
C ALA A 114 -12.93 -1.35 0.88
N VAL A 115 -12.65 -0.14 1.39
CA VAL A 115 -12.67 1.09 0.57
C VAL A 115 -11.64 1.03 -0.55
N THR A 116 -10.41 0.58 -0.26
CA THR A 116 -9.33 0.53 -1.26
C THR A 116 -9.61 -0.46 -2.40
N GLN A 117 -10.39 -1.50 -2.12
CA GLN A 117 -10.75 -2.56 -3.08
C GLN A 117 -12.08 -2.31 -3.79
N ALA A 118 -12.83 -1.27 -3.39
CA ALA A 118 -14.18 -1.02 -3.90
C ALA A 118 -14.15 -0.37 -5.30
N HIS A 119 -14.85 -0.98 -6.25
CA HIS A 119 -14.91 -0.48 -7.64
C HIS A 119 -16.34 -0.35 -8.19
N ARG A 120 -17.34 -0.88 -7.48
CA ARG A 120 -18.74 -0.91 -7.93
C ARG A 120 -19.69 -0.57 -6.78
N LEU A 121 -20.94 -0.27 -7.13
CA LEU A 121 -21.99 0.12 -6.17
C LEU A 121 -22.17 -0.90 -5.03
N SER A 122 -22.14 -2.20 -5.35
CA SER A 122 -22.22 -3.27 -4.35
C SER A 122 -21.10 -3.21 -3.31
N ASP A 123 -19.91 -2.79 -3.75
CA ASP A 123 -18.72 -2.75 -2.90
C ASP A 123 -18.82 -1.54 -1.96
N TYR A 124 -19.29 -0.39 -2.47
CA TYR A 124 -19.56 0.79 -1.63
C TYR A 124 -20.65 0.52 -0.58
N GLN A 125 -21.71 -0.20 -0.94
CA GLN A 125 -22.72 -0.65 0.02
C GLN A 125 -22.12 -1.57 1.09
N ALA A 126 -21.22 -2.48 0.69
CA ALA A 126 -20.53 -3.38 1.61
C ALA A 126 -19.57 -2.64 2.56
N VAL A 127 -18.95 -1.53 2.14
CA VAL A 127 -18.22 -0.63 3.05
C VAL A 127 -19.18 -0.08 4.11
N GLY A 128 -20.37 0.38 3.72
CA GLY A 128 -21.39 0.86 4.65
C GLY A 128 -21.78 -0.18 5.71
N VAL A 129 -21.89 -1.46 5.33
CA VAL A 129 -22.14 -2.57 6.27
C VAL A 129 -20.98 -2.70 7.27
N ARG A 130 -19.74 -2.76 6.80
CA ARG A 130 -18.55 -2.90 7.66
C ARG A 130 -18.38 -1.73 8.64
N CYS A 131 -18.63 -0.49 8.20
CA CYS A 131 -18.60 0.66 9.09
C CYS A 131 -19.64 0.56 10.22
N ARG A 132 -20.84 0.02 9.94
CA ARG A 132 -21.87 -0.20 10.98
C ARG A 132 -21.47 -1.30 11.96
N GLU A 133 -20.85 -2.37 11.46
CA GLU A 133 -20.35 -3.46 12.30
C GLU A 133 -19.27 -2.96 13.24
N ALA A 134 -18.30 -2.16 12.76
CA ALA A 134 -17.27 -1.54 13.61
C ALA A 134 -17.86 -0.64 14.72
N LEU A 135 -18.88 0.16 14.38
CA LEU A 135 -19.59 0.99 15.36
C LEU A 135 -20.36 0.17 16.41
N LEU A 136 -20.98 -0.95 16.01
CA LEU A 136 -21.63 -1.86 16.95
C LEU A 136 -20.62 -2.57 17.84
N GLU A 137 -19.47 -2.98 17.29
CA GLU A 137 -18.38 -3.61 18.04
C GLU A 137 -17.87 -2.67 19.14
N LEU A 138 -17.65 -1.38 18.82
CA LEU A 138 -17.28 -0.35 19.79
C LEU A 138 -18.25 -0.33 20.98
N ILE A 139 -19.55 -0.32 20.69
CA ILE A 139 -20.59 -0.28 21.73
C ILE A 139 -20.66 -1.59 22.50
N GLY A 140 -20.47 -2.73 21.84
CA GLY A 140 -20.40 -4.04 22.50
C GLY A 140 -19.26 -4.10 23.51
N VAL A 141 -18.06 -3.72 23.08
CA VAL A 141 -16.89 -3.62 23.96
C VAL A 141 -17.13 -2.65 25.10
N ALA A 142 -17.69 -1.47 24.83
CA ALA A 142 -17.99 -0.49 25.88
C ALA A 142 -19.01 -1.03 26.91
N GLN A 143 -20.05 -1.74 26.45
CA GLN A 143 -21.05 -2.37 27.32
C GLN A 143 -20.44 -3.41 28.26
N ASP A 144 -19.45 -4.16 27.78
CA ASP A 144 -18.84 -5.25 28.52
C ASP A 144 -17.68 -4.77 29.42
N ALA A 145 -17.06 -3.63 29.07
CA ALA A 145 -15.93 -3.07 29.80
C ALA A 145 -16.33 -2.32 31.09
N ALA A 146 -17.52 -1.74 31.18
CA ALA A 146 -17.93 -0.92 32.32
C ALA A 146 -19.42 -1.07 32.70
N MET A 147 -19.73 -0.75 33.96
CA MET A 147 -21.11 -0.64 34.43
C MET A 147 -21.63 0.79 34.24
N TRP A 148 -22.52 0.96 33.27
CA TRP A 148 -23.11 2.26 32.92
C TRP A 148 -24.30 2.60 33.81
N LYS A 149 -24.42 3.88 34.23
CA LYS A 149 -25.56 4.35 35.04
C LYS A 149 -26.86 4.39 34.20
N THR A 150 -27.63 3.31 34.24
CA THR A 150 -28.98 3.24 33.64
C THR A 150 -29.92 2.37 34.47
N GLU A 151 -31.17 2.82 34.65
CA GLU A 151 -32.20 2.08 35.39
C GLU A 151 -32.81 0.93 34.55
N ALA A 152 -32.81 1.08 33.22
CA ALA A 152 -33.31 0.08 32.27
C ALA A 152 -32.43 0.08 31.00
N PRO A 153 -31.52 -0.90 30.84
CA PRO A 153 -30.64 -0.93 29.68
C PRO A 153 -31.43 -1.21 28.38
N PRO A 154 -31.16 -0.46 27.30
CA PRO A 154 -31.79 -0.72 26.00
C PRO A 154 -31.25 -2.01 25.36
N GLN A 155 -31.89 -2.48 24.28
CA GLN A 155 -31.38 -3.62 23.51
C GLN A 155 -29.90 -3.39 23.11
N ARG A 156 -29.05 -4.42 23.22
CA ARG A 156 -27.59 -4.30 22.97
C ARG A 156 -27.27 -3.70 21.59
N ALA A 157 -28.05 -4.06 20.56
CA ALA A 157 -27.90 -3.55 19.20
C ALA A 157 -28.44 -2.12 18.99
N ASN A 158 -29.07 -1.50 20.00
CA ASN A 158 -29.61 -0.14 19.89
C ASN A 158 -28.51 0.90 20.06
N PHE A 159 -27.71 1.08 19.01
CA PHE A 159 -26.55 1.95 18.95
C PHE A 159 -26.84 3.37 19.47
N ARG A 160 -27.91 4.02 19.01
CA ARG A 160 -28.24 5.40 19.40
C ARG A 160 -28.55 5.55 20.88
N ALA A 161 -29.32 4.62 21.45
CA ALA A 161 -29.64 4.67 22.88
C ALA A 161 -28.39 4.44 23.74
N TRP A 162 -27.48 3.56 23.29
CA TRP A 162 -26.23 3.31 24.01
C TRP A 162 -25.25 4.48 23.97
N ILE A 163 -25.12 5.18 22.84
CA ILE A 163 -24.30 6.40 22.78
C ILE A 163 -24.80 7.46 23.75
N GLU A 164 -26.12 7.63 23.83
CA GLU A 164 -26.72 8.56 24.78
C GLU A 164 -26.29 8.25 26.22
N ILE A 165 -26.41 6.98 26.63
CA ILE A 165 -26.04 6.52 27.97
C ILE A 165 -24.55 6.68 28.22
N ILE A 166 -23.71 6.10 27.35
CA ILE A 166 -22.25 6.08 27.50
C ILE A 166 -21.70 7.50 27.55
N CYS A 167 -22.05 8.36 26.60
CA CYS A 167 -21.52 9.72 26.55
C CYS A 167 -22.06 10.61 27.68
N ASN A 168 -23.27 10.36 28.21
CA ASN A 168 -23.77 11.10 29.39
C ASN A 168 -23.04 10.68 30.67
N ASP A 169 -22.68 9.40 30.79
CA ASP A 169 -22.00 8.88 31.99
C ASP A 169 -20.50 9.21 31.99
N LEU A 170 -19.82 9.14 30.83
CA LEU A 170 -18.40 9.51 30.66
C LEU A 170 -18.14 11.00 30.88
N LEU A 171 -19.11 11.85 30.52
CA LEU A 171 -18.99 13.30 30.56
C LEU A 171 -20.18 13.89 31.34
N PRO A 172 -20.22 13.68 32.67
CA PRO A 172 -21.27 14.23 33.52
C PRO A 172 -21.15 15.76 33.58
N SER A 173 -22.21 16.42 34.07
CA SER A 173 -22.32 17.88 34.21
C SER A 173 -22.63 18.66 32.92
N ASP A 174 -23.15 19.87 33.12
CA ASP A 174 -23.45 20.85 32.07
C ASP A 174 -22.18 21.50 31.49
N THR A 175 -21.09 21.55 32.26
CA THR A 175 -19.79 22.06 31.80
C THR A 175 -19.21 21.23 30.65
N ASN A 176 -19.57 19.95 30.57
CA ASN A 176 -19.14 19.04 29.51
C ASN A 176 -20.13 18.95 28.33
N LYS A 177 -21.17 19.80 28.29
CA LYS A 177 -22.21 19.76 27.25
C LYS A 177 -21.67 19.80 25.83
N GLU A 178 -20.74 20.71 25.54
CA GLU A 178 -20.16 20.87 24.20
C GLU A 178 -19.30 19.66 23.81
N ARG A 179 -18.45 19.19 24.73
CA ARG A 179 -17.61 17.99 24.52
C ARG A 179 -18.47 16.78 24.20
N ARG A 180 -19.51 16.56 25.01
CA ARG A 180 -20.49 15.49 24.84
C ARG A 180 -21.25 15.61 23.52
N GLY A 181 -21.63 16.83 23.14
CA GLY A 181 -22.30 17.12 21.87
C GLY A 181 -21.46 16.74 20.66
N VAL A 182 -20.16 17.05 20.66
CA VAL A 182 -19.25 16.71 19.55
C VAL A 182 -19.14 15.20 19.35
N ILE A 183 -18.94 14.43 20.42
CA ILE A 183 -18.77 12.97 20.33
C ILE A 183 -20.06 12.29 19.89
N LYS A 184 -21.18 12.68 20.50
CA LYS A 184 -22.52 12.18 20.11
C LYS A 184 -22.82 12.49 18.66
N GLY A 185 -22.57 13.73 18.24
CA GLY A 185 -22.75 14.17 16.86
C GLY A 185 -21.91 13.36 15.89
N ALA A 186 -20.62 13.15 16.18
CA ALA A 186 -19.74 12.35 15.33
C ALA A 186 -20.22 10.90 15.19
N LEU A 187 -20.54 10.24 16.30
CA LEU A 187 -21.04 8.85 16.31
C LEU A 187 -22.39 8.73 15.60
N GLU A 188 -23.31 9.68 15.81
CA GLU A 188 -24.62 9.68 15.16
C GLU A 188 -24.52 9.97 13.66
N SER A 189 -23.65 10.90 13.25
CA SER A 189 -23.34 11.15 11.83
C SER A 189 -22.72 9.93 11.17
N ALA A 190 -21.72 9.29 11.79
CA ALA A 190 -21.08 8.08 11.26
C ALA A 190 -22.10 6.94 11.08
N TRP A 191 -22.97 6.72 12.06
CA TRP A 191 -24.03 5.71 11.99
C TRP A 191 -25.05 6.01 10.91
N THR A 192 -25.56 7.23 10.87
CA THR A 192 -26.61 7.64 9.93
C THR A 192 -26.08 7.60 8.50
N PHE A 193 -24.85 8.05 8.28
CA PHE A 193 -24.23 8.05 6.96
C PHE A 193 -23.90 6.62 6.48
N SER A 194 -23.36 5.77 7.36
CA SER A 194 -23.09 4.35 7.02
C SER A 194 -24.38 3.57 6.72
N ASN A 195 -25.47 3.85 7.43
CA ASN A 195 -26.80 3.30 7.14
C ASN A 195 -27.30 3.72 5.75
N TRP A 196 -27.20 5.00 5.41
CA TRP A 196 -27.58 5.49 4.09
C TRP A 196 -26.75 4.82 3.00
N LEU A 197 -25.42 4.75 3.18
CA LEU A 197 -24.51 4.14 2.21
C LEU A 197 -24.87 2.68 1.93
N THR A 198 -25.23 1.92 2.97
CA THR A 198 -25.66 0.51 2.86
C THR A 198 -26.85 0.31 1.91
N HIS A 199 -27.75 1.30 1.81
CA HIS A 199 -28.99 1.22 1.02
C HIS A 199 -29.01 2.13 -0.21
N SER A 200 -27.94 2.90 -0.43
CA SER A 200 -27.88 3.89 -1.51
C SER A 200 -27.80 3.20 -2.88
N LYS A 201 -28.59 3.69 -3.83
CA LYS A 201 -28.56 3.21 -5.23
C LYS A 201 -27.62 4.02 -6.14
N SER A 202 -27.05 5.09 -5.61
CA SER A 202 -26.24 6.06 -6.35
C SER A 202 -24.94 6.39 -5.61
N ALA A 203 -24.50 5.53 -4.70
CA ALA A 203 -23.26 5.73 -3.95
C ALA A 203 -22.06 5.66 -4.88
N THR A 204 -21.06 6.45 -4.53
CA THR A 204 -19.78 6.59 -5.22
C THR A 204 -18.64 6.22 -4.26
N TRP A 205 -17.42 6.15 -4.80
CA TRP A 205 -16.22 5.93 -3.99
C TRP A 205 -16.02 7.02 -2.93
N ILE A 206 -16.36 8.28 -3.24
CA ILE A 206 -16.27 9.40 -2.29
C ILE A 206 -17.16 9.14 -1.06
N ASP A 207 -18.34 8.56 -1.28
CA ASP A 207 -19.25 8.22 -0.20
C ASP A 207 -18.70 7.09 0.67
N ALA A 208 -18.04 6.09 0.07
CA ALA A 208 -17.41 5.01 0.82
C ALA A 208 -16.21 5.49 1.65
N ASP A 209 -15.35 6.33 1.06
CA ASP A 209 -14.21 6.95 1.75
C ASP A 209 -14.66 7.86 2.90
N MET A 210 -15.70 8.68 2.68
CA MET A 210 -16.28 9.53 3.71
C MET A 210 -16.89 8.73 4.85
N ALA A 211 -17.58 7.62 4.56
CA ALA A 211 -18.14 6.74 5.60
C ALA A 211 -17.04 6.09 6.45
N SER A 212 -15.96 5.62 5.82
CA SER A 212 -14.80 5.07 6.54
C SER A 212 -14.12 6.13 7.41
N SER A 213 -13.85 7.31 6.86
CA SER A 213 -13.20 8.41 7.59
C SER A 213 -14.03 8.90 8.79
N LEU A 214 -15.35 9.07 8.61
CA LEU A 214 -16.26 9.45 9.70
C LEU A 214 -16.30 8.39 10.80
N MET A 215 -16.35 7.11 10.43
CA MET A 215 -16.33 5.99 11.36
C MET A 215 -15.02 5.96 12.16
N GLN A 216 -13.87 6.08 11.50
CA GLN A 216 -12.58 6.07 12.18
C GLN A 216 -12.44 7.22 13.18
N HIS A 217 -12.85 8.43 12.79
CA HIS A 217 -12.80 9.59 13.66
C HIS A 217 -13.72 9.43 14.88
N ALA A 218 -14.96 8.96 14.66
CA ALA A 218 -15.93 8.76 15.73
C ALA A 218 -15.47 7.68 16.73
N ILE A 219 -14.95 6.56 16.23
CA ILE A 219 -14.45 5.48 17.09
C ILE A 219 -13.20 5.90 17.87
N GLY A 220 -12.26 6.60 17.23
CA GLY A 220 -11.04 7.09 17.89
C GLY A 220 -11.35 8.02 19.07
N MET A 221 -12.27 8.97 18.89
CA MET A 221 -12.69 9.87 19.97
C MET A 221 -13.40 9.14 21.11
N ALA A 222 -14.32 8.22 20.79
CA ALA A 222 -15.07 7.47 21.79
C ALA A 222 -14.17 6.54 22.61
N THR A 223 -13.28 5.79 21.93
CA THR A 223 -12.35 4.85 22.56
C THR A 223 -11.44 5.58 23.55
N SER A 224 -10.91 6.74 23.17
CA SER A 224 -10.05 7.56 24.04
C SER A 224 -10.72 7.91 25.37
N LEU A 225 -12.02 8.21 25.36
CA LEU A 225 -12.77 8.56 26.56
C LEU A 225 -13.17 7.33 27.39
N ILE A 226 -13.57 6.25 26.74
CA ILE A 226 -13.93 5.02 27.45
C ILE A 226 -12.68 4.47 28.15
N VAL A 227 -11.53 4.43 27.47
CA VAL A 227 -10.25 4.02 28.06
C VAL A 227 -9.88 4.90 29.25
N ARG A 228 -10.06 6.22 29.14
CA ARG A 228 -9.81 7.15 30.25
C ARG A 228 -10.65 6.82 31.50
N GLU A 229 -11.94 6.51 31.31
CA GLU A 229 -12.83 6.13 32.41
C GLU A 229 -12.48 4.77 33.01
N LEU A 230 -12.20 3.77 32.16
CA LEU A 230 -11.76 2.44 32.61
C LEU A 230 -10.48 2.50 33.46
N ARG A 231 -9.59 3.45 33.14
CA ARG A 231 -8.35 3.71 33.88
C ARG A 231 -8.55 4.62 35.10
N GLY A 232 -9.74 5.16 35.31
CA GLY A 232 -10.07 6.04 36.45
C GLY A 232 -9.26 7.34 36.46
N VAL A 233 -8.93 7.89 35.29
CA VAL A 233 -8.08 9.09 35.18
C VAL A 233 -8.92 10.35 35.48
N PRO A 234 -8.57 11.12 36.54
CA PRO A 234 -9.32 12.31 36.92
C PRO A 234 -9.20 13.43 35.88
N GLU A 235 -10.14 14.40 35.89
CA GLU A 235 -10.10 15.56 34.98
C GLU A 235 -8.90 16.48 35.25
N GLU A 236 -8.48 16.58 36.51
CA GLU A 236 -7.33 17.35 36.96
C GLU A 236 -6.58 16.56 38.03
N CYS A 237 -5.29 16.85 38.20
CA CYS A 237 -4.50 16.25 39.25
C CYS A 237 -5.13 16.54 40.62
N PRO A 238 -5.46 15.51 41.43
CA PRO A 238 -6.05 15.71 42.75
C PRO A 238 -5.16 16.49 43.72
N LYS A 239 -3.84 16.51 43.47
CA LYS A 239 -2.84 17.17 44.31
C LYS A 239 -2.61 18.63 43.93
N CYS A 240 -2.41 18.94 42.65
CA CYS A 240 -2.04 20.29 42.20
C CYS A 240 -3.10 20.99 41.33
N ARG A 241 -4.20 20.31 40.99
CA ARG A 241 -5.24 20.77 40.06
C ARG A 241 -4.73 21.09 38.65
N SER A 242 -3.52 20.66 38.31
CA SER A 242 -3.04 20.74 36.94
C SER A 242 -3.81 19.76 36.04
N PRO A 243 -4.22 20.17 34.83
CA PRO A 243 -4.75 19.26 33.82
C PRO A 243 -3.66 18.38 33.18
N HIS A 244 -2.38 18.58 33.51
CA HIS A 244 -1.23 17.90 32.91
C HIS A 244 -1.06 16.49 33.51
N LEU A 245 -1.93 15.58 33.07
CA LEU A 245 -1.91 14.17 33.43
C LEU A 245 -1.48 13.33 32.22
N GLU A 246 -0.51 12.46 32.44
CA GLU A 246 0.11 11.60 31.43
C GLU A 246 0.13 10.15 31.94
N PRO A 247 0.04 9.13 31.06
CA PRO A 247 0.19 7.74 31.47
C PRO A 247 1.63 7.47 31.96
N GLN A 248 1.77 6.59 32.95
CA GLN A 248 3.05 6.04 33.41
C GLN A 248 2.92 4.52 33.52
N GLN A 249 3.85 3.80 32.89
CA GLN A 249 3.87 2.35 32.87
C GLN A 249 4.95 1.77 33.79
N GLY A 250 4.80 0.48 34.07
CA GLY A 250 5.85 -0.33 34.65
C GLY A 250 5.48 -1.81 34.60
N GLU A 251 6.46 -2.65 34.89
CA GLU A 251 6.25 -4.08 35.04
C GLU A 251 5.87 -4.41 36.49
N ASN A 252 4.96 -5.35 36.68
CA ASN A 252 4.62 -5.81 38.01
C ASN A 252 5.79 -6.62 38.59
N THR A 253 6.54 -6.02 39.51
CA THR A 253 7.64 -6.69 40.23
C THR A 253 7.23 -8.01 40.92
N ALA A 254 5.94 -8.21 41.22
CA ALA A 254 5.43 -9.44 41.82
C ALA A 254 4.93 -10.48 40.79
N ALA A 255 4.76 -10.10 39.53
CA ALA A 255 4.32 -10.97 38.43
C ALA A 255 5.03 -10.54 37.13
N PRO A 256 6.25 -11.04 36.88
CA PRO A 256 7.00 -10.74 35.65
C PRO A 256 6.17 -11.09 34.41
N GLY A 257 6.17 -10.20 33.42
CA GLY A 257 5.34 -10.29 32.21
C GLY A 257 3.95 -9.67 32.33
N VAL A 258 3.54 -9.13 33.48
CA VAL A 258 2.29 -8.36 33.62
C VAL A 258 2.61 -6.88 33.63
N LEU A 259 2.35 -6.20 32.51
CA LEU A 259 2.45 -4.74 32.40
C LEU A 259 1.29 -4.07 33.13
N TRP A 260 1.55 -2.91 33.73
CA TRP A 260 0.53 -2.06 34.31
C TRP A 260 0.72 -0.61 33.86
N GLU A 261 -0.38 0.15 33.87
CA GLU A 261 -0.37 1.59 33.59
C GLU A 261 -1.14 2.35 34.67
N ARG A 262 -0.68 3.55 35.02
CA ARG A 262 -1.38 4.49 35.91
C ARG A 262 -1.27 5.93 35.40
N PRO A 263 -2.23 6.82 35.70
CA PRO A 263 -2.04 8.23 35.41
C PRO A 263 -0.99 8.83 36.35
N HIS A 264 -0.15 9.72 35.83
CA HIS A 264 0.82 10.50 36.56
C HIS A 264 0.69 11.99 36.22
N CYS A 265 0.99 12.87 37.16
CA CYS A 265 1.00 14.31 36.92
C CYS A 265 2.42 14.80 36.68
N ALA A 266 2.72 15.29 35.49
CA ALA A 266 4.03 15.79 35.11
C ALA A 266 4.49 16.96 36.02
N ASP A 267 3.56 17.79 36.47
CA ASP A 267 3.89 19.00 37.24
C ASP A 267 4.20 18.73 38.72
N CYS A 268 3.65 17.66 39.32
CA CYS A 268 3.75 17.44 40.77
C CYS A 268 4.05 16.00 41.21
N GLY A 269 4.23 15.10 40.26
CA GLY A 269 4.54 13.68 40.47
C GLY A 269 3.43 12.87 41.14
N TRP A 270 2.18 13.36 41.16
CA TRP A 270 1.05 12.56 41.64
C TRP A 270 0.89 11.33 40.77
N THR A 271 0.57 10.18 41.35
CA THR A 271 0.31 8.93 40.62
C THR A 271 -1.03 8.33 41.06
N GLY A 272 -1.79 7.84 40.09
CA GLY A 272 -3.06 7.16 40.30
C GLY A 272 -2.91 5.65 40.48
N ARG A 273 -4.05 4.96 40.47
CA ARG A 273 -4.11 3.50 40.59
C ARG A 273 -3.50 2.85 39.36
N ALA A 274 -2.61 1.88 39.57
CA ALA A 274 -2.12 1.01 38.51
C ALA A 274 -3.19 0.00 38.11
N VAL A 275 -3.47 -0.05 36.81
CA VAL A 275 -4.40 -1.00 36.18
C VAL A 275 -3.56 -1.96 35.34
N PRO A 276 -3.70 -3.28 35.53
CA PRO A 276 -2.99 -4.25 34.71
C PRO A 276 -3.48 -4.16 33.27
N ILE A 277 -2.56 -4.25 32.32
CA ILE A 277 -2.92 -4.36 30.92
C ILE A 277 -3.21 -5.84 30.64
N ILE A 278 -4.46 -6.17 30.31
CA ILE A 278 -4.89 -7.56 30.16
C ILE A 278 -4.61 -8.05 28.73
N ASP A 279 -3.94 -9.19 28.68
CA ASP A 279 -3.77 -10.19 27.62
C ASP A 279 -2.64 -10.04 26.59
N PHE A 280 -1.63 -10.90 26.77
CA PHE A 280 -0.52 -11.15 25.84
C PHE A 280 -0.81 -12.31 24.87
N GLU A 281 -1.92 -13.05 25.03
CA GLU A 281 -2.16 -14.28 24.23
C GLU A 281 -2.92 -14.06 22.91
N ASP A 282 -3.75 -13.01 22.79
CA ASP A 282 -4.63 -12.79 21.63
C ASP A 282 -4.28 -11.58 20.75
N GLY A 283 -3.23 -10.82 21.09
CA GLY A 283 -2.80 -9.65 20.32
C GLY A 283 -2.13 -10.04 18.99
N ARG A 284 -2.86 -10.00 17.87
CA ARG A 284 -2.23 -10.04 16.55
C ARG A 284 -1.47 -8.72 16.32
N PRO A 285 -0.20 -8.76 15.89
CA PRO A 285 0.51 -7.54 15.54
C PRO A 285 -0.21 -6.85 14.38
N ILE A 286 -0.39 -5.52 14.47
CA ILE A 286 -1.01 -4.69 13.41
C ILE A 286 -0.26 -4.83 12.06
N ILE A 287 0.99 -5.27 12.09
CA ILE A 287 1.77 -5.60 10.90
C ILE A 287 2.20 -7.07 11.00
N SER A 288 1.69 -7.90 10.09
CA SER A 288 2.27 -9.22 9.82
C SER A 288 3.36 -9.08 8.75
N ARG A 289 4.55 -9.62 9.03
CA ARG A 289 5.65 -9.71 8.07
C ARG A 289 5.73 -11.15 7.59
N GLU A 290 5.61 -11.35 6.27
CA GLU A 290 5.91 -12.63 5.63
C GLU A 290 7.27 -12.52 4.93
N GLY A 291 8.26 -13.28 5.40
CA GLY A 291 9.64 -13.32 4.88
C GLY A 291 10.59 -13.98 5.89
N GLU A 292 11.73 -14.49 5.42
CA GLU A 292 12.79 -14.98 6.32
C GLU A 292 13.49 -13.79 6.99
N ASP A 293 13.66 -13.84 8.31
CA ASP A 293 14.49 -12.87 9.04
C ASP A 293 15.95 -13.04 8.60
N SER A 294 16.43 -12.14 7.75
CA SER A 294 17.84 -12.02 7.41
C SER A 294 18.41 -10.74 8.01
N ASP A 295 19.52 -10.85 8.75
CA ASP A 295 20.29 -9.71 9.27
C ASP A 295 21.02 -8.89 8.18
N GLU A 296 20.78 -9.19 6.90
CA GLU A 296 21.35 -8.43 5.77
C GLU A 296 20.67 -7.06 5.63
N HIS A 297 21.34 -6.04 6.16
CA HIS A 297 20.97 -4.64 5.97
C HIS A 297 21.33 -4.22 4.55
N SER A 298 20.34 -4.08 3.66
CA SER A 298 20.54 -3.56 2.31
C SER A 298 20.66 -2.02 2.33
N ILE A 299 21.82 -1.49 2.73
CA ILE A 299 22.14 -0.07 2.53
C ILE A 299 22.40 0.16 1.02
N MET A 300 21.63 1.06 0.42
CA MET A 300 21.82 1.42 -0.98
C MET A 300 23.15 2.15 -1.19
N THR A 301 24.13 1.49 -1.80
CA THR A 301 25.46 2.05 -2.09
C THR A 301 25.51 2.88 -3.38
N VAL A 302 24.42 2.94 -4.15
CA VAL A 302 24.35 3.67 -5.43
C VAL A 302 23.13 4.59 -5.45
N PRO A 303 23.30 5.92 -5.60
CA PRO A 303 22.19 6.86 -5.75
C PRO A 303 21.33 6.53 -6.97
N LEU A 304 20.00 6.59 -6.82
CA LEU A 304 19.03 6.25 -7.87
C LEU A 304 19.12 7.14 -9.12
N ARG A 305 19.79 8.30 -9.04
CA ARG A 305 20.13 9.19 -10.17
C ARG A 305 21.44 9.94 -9.93
N THR A 306 22.17 10.21 -11.01
CA THR A 306 23.36 11.09 -11.03
C THR A 306 22.95 12.55 -10.82
N ILE A 307 23.54 13.22 -9.82
CA ILE A 307 23.30 14.64 -9.52
C ILE A 307 24.30 15.49 -10.32
N LEU A 308 23.82 16.52 -11.02
CA LEU A 308 24.68 17.49 -11.73
C LEU A 308 24.99 18.71 -10.83
N LYS A 309 26.21 19.24 -10.97
CA LYS A 309 26.71 20.39 -10.21
C LYS A 309 26.48 21.72 -10.98
N PRO A 310 26.46 22.87 -10.30
CA PRO A 310 26.39 24.18 -10.97
C PRO A 310 27.60 24.38 -11.91
N GLY A 311 27.36 24.44 -13.21
CA GLY A 311 28.39 24.54 -14.27
C GLY A 311 28.33 23.42 -15.32
N ASP A 312 27.63 22.33 -15.01
CA ASP A 312 27.34 21.28 -15.99
C ASP A 312 26.43 21.83 -17.10
N PRO A 313 26.60 21.40 -18.37
CA PRO A 313 25.75 21.84 -19.46
C PRO A 313 24.29 21.54 -19.11
N GLN A 314 23.42 22.55 -19.21
CA GLN A 314 21.99 22.38 -18.91
C GLN A 314 21.47 21.16 -19.65
N ILE A 315 20.98 20.17 -18.91
CA ILE A 315 20.14 19.12 -19.48
C ILE A 315 19.00 19.87 -20.16
N LYS A 316 18.85 19.69 -21.48
CA LYS A 316 17.73 20.26 -22.23
C LYS A 316 16.45 20.00 -21.41
N PRO A 317 15.65 21.03 -21.11
CA PRO A 317 14.49 20.87 -20.25
C PRO A 317 13.67 19.66 -20.70
N LEU A 318 13.35 18.79 -19.74
CA LEU A 318 12.30 17.78 -19.94
C LEU A 318 11.11 18.53 -20.51
N ARG A 319 10.60 18.06 -21.67
CA ARG A 319 9.47 18.68 -22.36
C ARG A 319 8.39 18.97 -21.33
N GLN A 320 7.93 20.23 -21.32
CA GLN A 320 6.89 20.72 -20.43
C GLN A 320 5.71 19.75 -20.42
N THR A 321 5.29 19.39 -19.21
CA THR A 321 3.94 19.01 -18.80
C THR A 321 3.09 18.39 -19.92
N GLU A 322 3.08 17.06 -19.98
CA GLU A 322 2.17 16.32 -20.85
C GLU A 322 0.72 16.58 -20.41
N THR A 323 0.06 17.57 -21.02
CA THR A 323 -1.33 17.42 -21.46
C THR A 323 -1.36 16.49 -22.68
N GLY A 324 -0.74 15.32 -22.54
CA GLY A 324 -0.61 14.30 -23.58
C GLY A 324 -1.65 13.20 -23.40
N PRO A 325 -1.96 12.43 -24.44
CA PRO A 325 -2.75 11.21 -24.31
C PRO A 325 -2.10 10.28 -23.26
N PRO A 326 -2.91 9.48 -22.55
CA PRO A 326 -2.49 8.74 -21.36
C PRO A 326 -1.26 7.86 -21.62
N GLU A 327 -0.41 7.72 -20.60
CA GLU A 327 0.87 7.01 -20.69
C GLU A 327 0.70 5.61 -21.29
N ALA A 328 1.50 5.29 -22.31
CA ALA A 328 1.34 4.06 -23.07
C ALA A 328 1.52 2.82 -22.17
N ILE A 329 0.54 1.92 -22.17
CA ILE A 329 0.65 0.63 -21.48
C ILE A 329 1.70 -0.22 -22.22
N VAL A 330 2.49 -0.96 -21.45
CA VAL A 330 3.48 -1.88 -22.01
C VAL A 330 2.99 -3.32 -21.94
N TYR A 331 2.92 -3.95 -23.10
CA TYR A 331 2.50 -5.33 -23.33
C TYR A 331 3.71 -6.20 -23.70
N PHE A 332 3.84 -7.35 -23.06
CA PHE A 332 4.83 -8.38 -23.36
C PHE A 332 4.20 -9.48 -24.23
N ALA A 333 4.66 -9.55 -25.48
CA ALA A 333 4.27 -10.55 -26.45
C ALA A 333 5.35 -11.64 -26.56
N TYR A 334 4.97 -12.91 -26.42
CA TYR A 334 5.86 -14.06 -26.54
C TYR A 334 5.40 -15.08 -27.60
N GLY A 335 4.28 -14.81 -28.27
CA GLY A 335 3.69 -15.68 -29.29
C GLY A 335 3.49 -14.94 -30.61
N SER A 336 2.39 -15.22 -31.33
CA SER A 336 2.16 -14.62 -32.65
C SER A 336 2.07 -13.09 -32.66
N ASN A 337 1.76 -12.48 -31.51
CA ASN A 337 1.74 -11.02 -31.34
C ASN A 337 3.14 -10.41 -31.28
N MET A 338 4.22 -11.21 -31.35
CA MET A 338 5.57 -10.70 -31.59
C MET A 338 5.72 -10.11 -32.99
N SER A 339 4.89 -10.51 -33.97
CA SER A 339 4.91 -9.88 -35.30
C SER A 339 4.22 -8.51 -35.25
N THR A 340 4.96 -7.45 -35.57
CA THR A 340 4.43 -6.08 -35.54
C THR A 340 3.27 -5.92 -36.51
N ALA A 341 3.37 -6.51 -37.72
CA ALA A 341 2.32 -6.42 -38.74
C ALA A 341 0.99 -6.98 -38.23
N ARG A 342 1.03 -8.13 -37.56
CA ARG A 342 -0.15 -8.76 -36.97
C ARG A 342 -0.69 -7.96 -35.79
N LEU A 343 0.19 -7.43 -34.94
CA LEU A 343 -0.24 -6.68 -33.76
C LEU A 343 -0.91 -5.36 -34.15
N ARG A 344 -0.41 -4.67 -35.18
CA ARG A 344 -0.98 -3.42 -35.70
C ARG A 344 -2.40 -3.54 -36.26
N GLU A 345 -2.80 -4.71 -36.75
CA GLU A 345 -4.20 -4.94 -37.18
C GLU A 345 -5.19 -4.81 -36.01
N ARG A 346 -4.72 -5.05 -34.78
CA ARG A 346 -5.53 -5.03 -33.55
C ARG A 346 -5.28 -3.78 -32.72
N MET A 347 -4.03 -3.31 -32.71
CA MET A 347 -3.55 -2.14 -31.98
C MET A 347 -2.72 -1.25 -32.91
N PRO A 348 -3.36 -0.36 -33.70
CA PRO A 348 -2.67 0.51 -34.65
C PRO A 348 -1.58 1.37 -34.03
N SER A 349 -1.71 1.74 -32.75
CA SER A 349 -0.74 2.58 -32.02
C SER A 349 0.52 1.83 -31.58
N CYS A 350 0.62 0.50 -31.77
CA CYS A 350 1.68 -0.29 -31.15
C CYS A 350 3.09 0.05 -31.66
N LYS A 351 4.01 0.23 -30.71
CA LYS A 351 5.44 0.51 -30.95
C LYS A 351 6.30 -0.49 -30.20
N ALA A 352 7.21 -1.18 -30.91
CA ALA A 352 8.18 -2.06 -30.30
C ALA A 352 9.17 -1.26 -29.44
N LEU A 353 9.30 -1.63 -28.17
CA LEU A 353 10.18 -1.00 -27.17
C LEU A 353 11.50 -1.77 -27.01
N GLY A 354 11.53 -3.05 -27.37
CA GLY A 354 12.71 -3.92 -27.26
C GLY A 354 12.35 -5.34 -26.84
N THR A 355 13.36 -6.20 -26.71
CA THR A 355 13.21 -7.57 -26.21
C THR A 355 13.31 -7.62 -24.69
N ALA A 356 12.65 -8.60 -24.08
CA ALA A 356 12.73 -8.86 -22.65
C ALA A 356 12.57 -10.35 -22.36
N SER A 357 13.06 -10.77 -21.20
CA SER A 357 12.96 -12.13 -20.68
C SER A 357 12.01 -12.18 -19.49
N LEU A 358 11.18 -13.22 -19.44
CA LEU A 358 10.29 -13.54 -18.35
C LEU A 358 10.84 -14.78 -17.62
N PRO A 359 11.47 -14.62 -16.44
CA PRO A 359 12.04 -15.75 -15.69
C PRO A 359 10.95 -16.63 -15.04
N GLY A 360 11.28 -17.89 -14.79
CA GLY A 360 10.40 -18.87 -14.12
C GLY A 360 9.26 -19.41 -14.99
N HIS A 361 9.35 -19.19 -16.31
CA HIS A 361 8.32 -19.54 -17.27
C HIS A 361 8.93 -20.28 -18.47
N SER A 362 8.18 -21.26 -18.98
CA SER A 362 8.50 -22.03 -20.19
C SER A 362 7.55 -21.68 -21.33
N LEU A 363 8.08 -21.49 -22.54
CA LEU A 363 7.25 -21.31 -23.74
C LEU A 363 6.69 -22.68 -24.20
N ARG A 364 5.37 -22.83 -24.18
CA ARG A 364 4.67 -24.07 -24.57
C ARG A 364 3.62 -23.80 -25.65
N PHE A 365 3.42 -24.70 -26.61
CA PHE A 365 2.39 -24.57 -27.67
C PHE A 365 1.12 -25.39 -27.38
N HIS A 366 0.68 -25.41 -26.13
CA HIS A 366 -0.39 -26.29 -25.65
C HIS A 366 -1.72 -25.57 -25.37
N LYS A 367 -1.86 -24.28 -25.69
CA LYS A 367 -3.11 -23.55 -25.43
C LYS A 367 -4.13 -23.89 -26.51
N ARG A 368 -5.25 -24.52 -26.14
CA ARG A 368 -6.37 -24.88 -27.02
C ARG A 368 -7.02 -23.64 -27.61
N SER A 369 -7.01 -23.54 -28.92
CA SER A 369 -7.72 -22.52 -29.68
C SER A 369 -9.02 -23.09 -30.27
N VAL A 370 -9.95 -22.19 -30.62
CA VAL A 370 -11.24 -22.53 -31.25
C VAL A 370 -11.03 -23.27 -32.59
N ASP A 371 -9.89 -23.05 -33.24
CA ASP A 371 -9.47 -23.73 -34.47
C ASP A 371 -8.93 -25.16 -34.27
N GLY A 372 -8.90 -25.66 -33.03
CA GLY A 372 -8.40 -26.98 -32.67
C GLY A 372 -6.88 -27.10 -32.58
N SER A 373 -6.12 -26.03 -32.82
CA SER A 373 -4.66 -26.03 -32.71
C SER A 373 -4.15 -25.56 -31.35
N GLY A 374 -2.88 -25.87 -31.07
CA GLY A 374 -2.13 -25.33 -29.94
C GLY A 374 -1.58 -23.93 -30.22
N LYS A 375 -1.71 -23.01 -29.27
CA LYS A 375 -1.15 -21.65 -29.28
C LYS A 375 -0.13 -21.48 -28.15
N CYS A 376 0.70 -20.43 -28.24
CA CYS A 376 1.73 -20.16 -27.25
C CYS A 376 1.15 -19.88 -25.86
N ASN A 377 1.77 -20.43 -24.83
CA ASN A 377 1.54 -20.12 -23.44
C ASN A 377 2.89 -19.92 -22.75
N ALA A 378 2.98 -18.90 -21.90
CA ALA A 378 4.05 -18.77 -20.92
C ALA A 378 3.63 -19.56 -19.67
N PHE A 379 3.96 -20.85 -19.64
CA PHE A 379 3.58 -21.74 -18.55
C PHE A 379 4.55 -21.55 -17.38
N ALA A 380 4.04 -21.28 -16.18
CA ALA A 380 4.85 -21.18 -14.97
C ALA A 380 5.39 -22.57 -14.60
N SER A 381 6.66 -22.83 -14.90
CA SER A 381 7.32 -24.10 -14.58
C SER A 381 8.09 -24.06 -13.27
N GLY A 382 8.43 -22.87 -12.76
CA GLY A 382 9.22 -22.72 -11.52
C GLY A 382 10.70 -23.10 -11.65
N ASP A 383 11.12 -23.57 -12.83
CA ASP A 383 12.51 -23.88 -13.17
C ASP A 383 13.29 -22.61 -13.58
N ASP A 384 14.62 -22.74 -13.78
CA ASP A 384 15.51 -21.69 -14.32
C ASP A 384 15.22 -21.27 -15.79
N ASP A 385 14.12 -21.75 -16.35
CA ASP A 385 13.68 -21.42 -17.71
C ASP A 385 13.18 -19.97 -17.81
N SER A 386 13.40 -19.37 -18.97
CA SER A 386 12.92 -18.03 -19.26
C SER A 386 12.27 -17.92 -20.65
N VAL A 387 11.14 -17.22 -20.72
CA VAL A 387 10.49 -16.90 -21.99
C VAL A 387 11.03 -15.57 -22.51
N ILE A 388 11.66 -15.59 -23.68
CA ILE A 388 12.06 -14.35 -24.37
C ILE A 388 10.94 -13.91 -25.30
N GLY A 389 10.59 -12.62 -25.21
CA GLY A 389 9.56 -11.99 -26.01
C GLY A 389 9.85 -10.52 -26.30
N VAL A 390 8.86 -9.83 -26.86
CA VAL A 390 8.95 -8.44 -27.33
C VAL A 390 8.02 -7.55 -26.53
N LEU A 391 8.53 -6.40 -26.11
CA LEU A 391 7.76 -5.35 -25.45
C LEU A 391 7.18 -4.40 -26.47
N PHE A 392 5.87 -4.16 -26.38
CA PHE A 392 5.17 -3.17 -27.18
C PHE A 392 4.53 -2.12 -26.27
N GLY A 393 4.71 -0.84 -26.60
CA GLY A 393 3.93 0.26 -26.02
C GLY A 393 2.72 0.55 -26.90
N PHE A 394 1.55 0.79 -26.30
CA PHE A 394 0.31 1.11 -27.01
C PHE A 394 -0.58 2.06 -26.20
N ASP A 395 -1.53 2.70 -26.87
CA ASP A 395 -2.50 3.60 -26.23
C ASP A 395 -3.49 2.80 -25.35
N PRO A 396 -3.72 3.19 -24.07
CA PRO A 396 -4.64 2.51 -23.17
C PRO A 396 -6.05 2.28 -23.73
N THR A 397 -6.54 3.16 -24.62
CA THR A 397 -7.87 3.04 -25.24
C THR A 397 -8.01 1.82 -26.15
N GLU A 398 -6.90 1.31 -26.69
CA GLU A 398 -6.87 0.13 -27.58
C GLU A 398 -6.88 -1.20 -26.80
N ARG A 399 -6.74 -1.17 -25.47
CA ARG A 399 -6.71 -2.38 -24.61
C ARG A 399 -7.95 -3.25 -24.78
N ALA A 400 -9.13 -2.65 -24.86
CA ALA A 400 -10.39 -3.40 -25.00
C ALA A 400 -10.46 -4.20 -26.31
N ALA A 401 -9.85 -3.70 -27.39
CA ALA A 401 -9.76 -4.41 -28.66
C ALA A 401 -8.82 -5.62 -28.58
N LEU A 402 -7.71 -5.48 -27.84
CA LEU A 402 -6.78 -6.58 -27.58
C LEU A 402 -7.41 -7.65 -26.69
N ASP A 403 -8.07 -7.27 -25.59
CA ASP A 403 -8.76 -8.20 -24.69
C ASP A 403 -9.81 -9.04 -25.42
N LYS A 404 -10.55 -8.42 -26.35
CA LYS A 404 -11.52 -9.11 -27.22
C LYS A 404 -10.83 -10.05 -28.21
N ALA A 405 -9.66 -9.68 -28.74
CA ALA A 405 -8.92 -10.47 -29.72
C ALA A 405 -8.19 -11.68 -29.11
N GLU A 406 -7.73 -11.56 -27.86
CA GLU A 406 -7.14 -12.66 -27.09
C GLU A 406 -8.21 -13.56 -26.46
N GLY A 407 -9.46 -13.06 -26.34
CA GLY A 407 -10.57 -13.80 -25.77
C GLY A 407 -10.42 -13.91 -24.26
N VAL A 408 -10.16 -12.80 -23.57
CA VAL A 408 -10.06 -12.74 -22.10
C VAL A 408 -11.34 -13.31 -21.48
N GLY A 409 -11.18 -14.32 -20.61
CA GLY A 409 -12.30 -15.07 -20.01
C GLY A 409 -12.78 -16.28 -20.85
N ASN A 410 -12.22 -16.51 -22.04
CA ASN A 410 -12.48 -17.66 -22.93
C ASN A 410 -11.17 -18.35 -23.36
N GLY A 411 -10.21 -18.47 -22.43
CA GLY A 411 -9.01 -19.30 -22.57
C GLY A 411 -7.66 -18.61 -22.35
N TYR A 412 -7.64 -17.28 -22.24
CA TYR A 412 -6.52 -16.52 -21.67
C TYR A 412 -7.03 -15.61 -20.55
N GLU A 413 -6.18 -15.39 -19.56
CA GLU A 413 -6.34 -14.35 -18.54
C GLU A 413 -5.20 -13.33 -18.68
N HIS A 414 -5.51 -12.07 -18.37
CA HIS A 414 -4.48 -11.04 -18.33
C HIS A 414 -3.69 -11.16 -17.02
N ALA A 415 -2.37 -11.12 -17.11
CA ALA A 415 -1.48 -11.19 -15.97
C ALA A 415 -0.47 -10.04 -16.01
N MET A 416 -0.13 -9.50 -14.85
CA MET A 416 0.98 -8.56 -14.71
C MET A 416 2.23 -9.34 -14.34
N VAL A 417 3.20 -9.40 -15.25
CA VAL A 417 4.44 -10.15 -15.06
C VAL A 417 5.63 -9.19 -14.96
N THR A 418 6.68 -9.62 -14.25
CA THR A 418 7.93 -8.87 -14.15
C THR A 418 8.91 -9.42 -15.18
N VAL A 419 9.26 -8.61 -16.17
CA VAL A 419 10.24 -8.96 -17.20
C VAL A 419 11.56 -8.25 -16.97
N ILE A 420 12.65 -8.84 -17.47
CA ILE A 420 14.00 -8.31 -17.40
C ILE A 420 14.44 -7.97 -18.83
N ASN A 421 14.78 -6.70 -19.10
CA ASN A 421 15.31 -6.32 -20.40
C ASN A 421 16.80 -6.70 -20.56
N ASP A 422 17.33 -6.51 -21.76
CA ASP A 422 18.74 -6.67 -22.12
C ASP A 422 19.75 -5.96 -21.19
N LYS A 423 19.32 -4.88 -20.49
CA LYS A 423 20.13 -4.10 -19.55
C LYS A 423 19.95 -4.52 -18.08
N GLY A 424 19.30 -5.66 -17.82
CA GLY A 424 19.06 -6.17 -16.46
C GLY A 424 18.00 -5.39 -15.67
N ARG A 425 17.27 -4.46 -16.30
CA ARG A 425 16.22 -3.68 -15.62
C ARG A 425 14.91 -4.46 -15.58
N ARG A 426 14.37 -4.61 -14.37
CA ARG A 426 13.06 -5.23 -14.12
C ARG A 426 11.93 -4.23 -14.41
N ARG A 427 10.88 -4.65 -15.13
CA ARG A 427 9.67 -3.86 -15.38
C ARG A 427 8.42 -4.73 -15.26
N LYS A 428 7.40 -4.25 -14.54
CA LYS A 428 6.06 -4.87 -14.54
C LYS A 428 5.33 -4.51 -15.83
N VAL A 429 4.83 -5.50 -16.53
CA VAL A 429 4.19 -5.36 -17.85
C VAL A 429 2.98 -6.28 -17.97
N LEU A 430 2.04 -5.90 -18.83
CA LEU A 430 0.86 -6.69 -19.14
C LEU A 430 1.25 -7.87 -20.03
N THR A 431 0.75 -9.07 -19.76
CA THR A 431 0.80 -10.20 -20.67
C THR A 431 -0.49 -11.03 -20.56
N TYR A 432 -0.63 -12.07 -21.39
CA TYR A 432 -1.75 -13.00 -21.31
C TYR A 432 -1.21 -14.40 -21.04
N ILE A 433 -1.80 -15.13 -20.10
CA ILE A 433 -1.43 -16.51 -19.74
C ILE A 433 -2.64 -17.41 -19.93
N ALA A 434 -2.44 -18.63 -20.45
CA ALA A 434 -3.53 -19.56 -20.70
C ALA A 434 -4.15 -20.05 -19.39
N THR A 435 -5.47 -20.14 -19.32
CA THR A 435 -6.15 -20.70 -18.15
C THR A 435 -6.05 -22.23 -18.14
N PRO A 436 -5.94 -22.88 -16.96
CA PRO A 436 -5.75 -24.34 -16.86
C PRO A 436 -6.76 -25.17 -17.66
N GLY A 437 -8.02 -24.75 -17.73
CA GLY A 437 -9.08 -25.43 -18.48
C GLY A 437 -8.93 -25.42 -20.01
N TYR A 438 -7.99 -24.64 -20.54
CA TYR A 438 -7.71 -24.52 -21.98
C TYR A 438 -6.29 -24.99 -22.34
N ILE A 439 -5.62 -25.71 -21.45
CA ILE A 439 -4.30 -26.31 -21.69
C ILE A 439 -4.50 -27.77 -22.13
N ASP A 440 -3.82 -28.17 -23.20
CA ASP A 440 -3.78 -29.54 -23.70
C ASP A 440 -2.43 -29.81 -24.36
N ASP A 441 -1.57 -30.57 -23.67
CA ASP A 441 -0.20 -30.88 -24.10
C ASP A 441 -0.14 -31.77 -25.35
N SER A 442 -1.25 -32.38 -25.77
CA SER A 442 -1.30 -33.18 -27.00
C SER A 442 -1.44 -32.32 -28.26
N LEU A 443 -1.76 -31.03 -28.10
CA LEU A 443 -1.97 -30.12 -29.22
C LEU A 443 -0.66 -29.67 -29.86
N LYS A 444 -0.71 -29.51 -31.18
CA LYS A 444 0.38 -28.96 -31.98
C LYS A 444 -0.06 -27.64 -32.62
N PRO A 445 0.84 -26.67 -32.81
CA PRO A 445 0.53 -25.47 -33.56
C PRO A 445 0.41 -25.77 -35.04
N TYR A 446 -0.44 -25.03 -35.74
CA TYR A 446 -0.44 -25.07 -37.20
C TYR A 446 0.81 -24.40 -37.77
N GLY A 447 1.27 -24.86 -38.94
CA GLY A 447 2.45 -24.33 -39.63
C GLY A 447 2.44 -22.81 -39.80
N TRP A 448 1.33 -22.24 -40.27
CA TRP A 448 1.19 -20.78 -40.41
C TRP A 448 1.31 -20.02 -39.08
N TYR A 449 0.91 -20.64 -37.97
CA TYR A 449 0.99 -20.02 -36.64
C TYR A 449 2.44 -20.01 -36.16
N LYS A 450 3.14 -21.15 -36.27
CA LYS A 450 4.58 -21.25 -36.00
C LYS A 450 5.37 -20.25 -36.84
N ASP A 451 5.06 -20.13 -38.13
CA ASP A 451 5.70 -19.17 -39.04
C ASP A 451 5.53 -17.72 -38.57
N LEU A 452 4.38 -17.36 -37.99
CA LEU A 452 4.13 -16.03 -37.40
C LEU A 452 4.93 -15.76 -36.13
N VAL A 453 5.07 -16.77 -35.26
CA VAL A 453 5.92 -16.67 -34.07
C VAL A 453 7.39 -16.50 -34.49
N LEU A 454 7.85 -17.31 -35.44
CA LEU A 454 9.20 -17.25 -35.97
C LEU A 454 9.49 -15.90 -36.64
N ALA A 455 8.56 -15.40 -37.47
CA ALA A 455 8.71 -14.11 -38.12
C ALA A 455 8.84 -12.95 -37.12
N GLY A 456 8.00 -12.94 -36.07
CA GLY A 456 8.10 -11.93 -35.00
C GLY A 456 9.40 -12.05 -34.18
N ALA A 457 9.83 -13.28 -33.90
CA ALA A 457 11.10 -13.52 -33.20
C ALA A 457 12.31 -13.01 -34.00
N MET A 458 12.33 -13.27 -35.32
CA MET A 458 13.38 -12.78 -36.23
C MET A 458 13.31 -11.26 -36.43
N GLU A 459 12.11 -10.69 -36.59
CA GLU A 459 11.89 -9.25 -36.75
C GLU A 459 12.52 -8.44 -35.62
N HIS A 460 12.41 -8.94 -34.38
CA HIS A 460 12.91 -8.28 -33.18
C HIS A 460 14.25 -8.84 -32.68
N SER A 461 14.95 -9.64 -33.49
CA SER A 461 16.30 -10.15 -33.20
C SER A 461 16.39 -10.89 -31.87
N LEU A 462 15.46 -11.81 -31.60
CA LEU A 462 15.57 -12.73 -30.46
C LEU A 462 16.83 -13.61 -30.62
N PRO A 463 17.45 -14.07 -29.51
CA PRO A 463 18.65 -14.91 -29.57
C PRO A 463 18.43 -16.15 -30.44
N ALA A 464 19.37 -16.43 -31.35
CA ALA A 464 19.26 -17.55 -32.29
C ALA A 464 19.08 -18.90 -31.58
N GLU A 465 19.83 -19.11 -30.49
CA GLU A 465 19.73 -20.31 -29.65
C GLU A 465 18.31 -20.50 -29.08
N TYR A 466 17.66 -19.41 -28.64
CA TYR A 466 16.29 -19.46 -28.14
C TYR A 466 15.29 -19.82 -29.25
N ILE A 467 15.48 -19.27 -30.44
CA ILE A 467 14.63 -19.57 -31.61
C ILE A 467 14.77 -21.05 -32.00
N ASP A 468 15.99 -21.58 -32.02
CA ASP A 468 16.24 -22.98 -32.36
C ASP A 468 15.60 -23.94 -31.35
N VAL A 469 15.82 -23.70 -30.06
CA VAL A 469 15.38 -24.59 -28.98
C VAL A 469 13.88 -24.53 -28.74
N HIS A 470 13.26 -23.34 -28.76
CA HIS A 470 11.86 -23.18 -28.31
C HIS A 470 10.85 -22.95 -29.43
N ILE A 471 11.28 -22.55 -30.64
CA ILE A 471 10.37 -22.25 -31.75
C ILE A 471 10.55 -23.26 -32.89
N LEU A 472 11.78 -23.44 -33.39
CA LEU A 472 12.04 -24.29 -34.56
C LEU A 472 11.91 -25.79 -34.25
N SER A 473 12.30 -26.21 -33.05
CA SER A 473 12.19 -27.60 -32.57
C SER A 473 10.73 -28.12 -32.49
N VAL A 474 9.74 -27.22 -32.40
CA VAL A 474 8.33 -27.60 -32.19
C VAL A 474 7.72 -28.16 -33.46
N GLU A 475 7.18 -29.37 -33.40
CA GLU A 475 6.46 -29.99 -34.52
C GLU A 475 5.15 -29.25 -34.82
N ALA A 476 4.95 -28.87 -36.08
CA ALA A 476 3.74 -28.19 -36.53
C ALA A 476 2.90 -29.10 -37.43
N THR A 477 1.58 -28.92 -37.41
CA THR A 477 0.63 -29.63 -38.27
C THR A 477 0.14 -28.74 -39.41
N GLU A 478 -0.26 -29.34 -40.53
CA GLU A 478 -0.92 -28.60 -41.60
C GLU A 478 -2.36 -28.24 -41.19
N ASP A 479 -2.78 -27.03 -41.58
CA ASP A 479 -4.13 -26.56 -41.34
C ASP A 479 -5.11 -27.21 -42.33
N PRO A 480 -6.17 -27.93 -41.87
CA PRO A 480 -7.20 -28.47 -42.76
C PRO A 480 -7.95 -27.39 -43.56
N ASP A 481 -8.01 -26.15 -43.06
CA ASP A 481 -8.62 -25.01 -43.73
C ASP A 481 -7.59 -24.22 -44.56
N LYS A 482 -7.50 -24.57 -45.85
CA LYS A 482 -6.61 -23.91 -46.82
C LYS A 482 -6.92 -22.43 -47.04
N THR A 483 -8.15 -21.99 -46.77
CA THR A 483 -8.55 -20.58 -46.93
C THR A 483 -7.99 -19.75 -45.79
N ARG A 484 -8.06 -20.28 -44.56
CA ARG A 484 -7.46 -19.66 -43.37
C ARG A 484 -5.95 -19.60 -43.47
N ASP A 485 -5.29 -20.69 -43.86
CA ASP A 485 -3.84 -20.75 -44.06
C ASP A 485 -3.36 -19.65 -45.02
N LYS A 486 -3.99 -19.54 -46.20
CA LYS A 486 -3.65 -18.50 -47.19
C LYS A 486 -3.83 -17.08 -46.64
N LYS A 487 -4.89 -16.83 -45.87
CA LYS A 487 -5.15 -15.51 -45.26
C LYS A 487 -4.09 -15.17 -44.21
N GLN A 488 -3.73 -16.11 -43.34
CA GLN A 488 -2.73 -15.88 -42.28
C GLN A 488 -1.31 -15.72 -42.87
N ARG A 489 -0.97 -16.50 -43.90
CA ARG A 489 0.30 -16.34 -44.63
C ARG A 489 0.41 -15.03 -45.41
N ALA A 490 -0.71 -14.42 -45.80
CA ALA A 490 -0.68 -13.09 -46.42
C ALA A 490 -0.17 -12.01 -45.44
N ILE A 491 -0.46 -12.15 -44.13
CA ILE A 491 0.03 -11.24 -43.08
C ILE A 491 1.57 -11.33 -42.97
N LEU A 492 2.14 -12.54 -43.08
CA LEU A 492 3.59 -12.75 -43.13
C LEU A 492 4.26 -12.03 -44.31
N GLY A 493 3.60 -12.01 -45.47
CA GLY A 493 4.10 -11.35 -46.68
C GLY A 493 4.24 -9.83 -46.53
N ASN A 494 3.40 -9.21 -45.68
CA ASN A 494 3.46 -7.77 -45.41
C ASN A 494 4.52 -7.39 -44.37
N SER A 495 5.04 -8.34 -43.58
CA SER A 495 6.09 -8.10 -42.56
C SER A 495 7.51 -8.03 -43.15
N ARG A 496 7.69 -8.38 -44.43
CA ARG A 496 9.00 -8.42 -45.12
C ARG A 496 9.32 -7.17 -45.97
N ARG A 497 8.57 -6.08 -45.82
CA ARG A 497 8.77 -4.83 -46.58
C ARG A 497 9.38 -3.71 -45.75
#